data_AF-A0A1S8ZUI0-F1
#
_entry.id   AF-A0A1S8ZUI0-F1
#
_cell.length_a   1.000
_cell.length_b   1.000
_cell.length_c   1.000
_cell.angle_alpha   90.00
_cell.angle_beta   90.00
_cell.angle_gamma   90.00
#
_symmetry.space_group_name_H-M   'P 1'
#
loop_
_entity.id
_entity.type
_entity.pdbx_description
1 polymer ?
#
loop_
_entity_poly.entity_id
_entity_poly.type
_entity_poly.pdbx_seq_one_letter_code
_entity_poly.pdbx_strand_id
1 'polypeptide(L)'
;MKLLYFKKFCILILVLTITFVCQSCLVSRCKRPQITGYIYDSITRKPIENCNVGENLTDIKGYFQLKELRYSEFTFVGYEAPPLMVNEAIYKEGYEKKSIELFNPFGGGIRKGAVHNCDTIFLKKAPIIAVDK
;
A
#
# COMPACT_ATOMS: atom_id res chain seq x y z
N MET A 1 -42.99 -37.33 -20.00
CA MET A 1 -43.21 -36.23 -19.01
C MET A 1 -42.01 -35.99 -18.08
N LYS A 2 -41.45 -37.01 -17.40
CA LYS A 2 -40.33 -36.86 -16.44
C LYS A 2 -39.04 -36.27 -17.03
N LEU A 3 -38.64 -36.65 -18.25
CA LEU A 3 -37.43 -36.11 -18.92
C LEU A 3 -37.52 -34.61 -19.26
N LEU A 4 -38.71 -34.13 -19.62
CA LEU A 4 -38.92 -32.71 -19.95
C LEU A 4 -38.83 -31.85 -18.69
N TYR A 5 -39.34 -32.36 -17.56
CA TYR A 5 -39.23 -31.73 -16.25
C TYR A 5 -37.77 -31.70 -15.76
N PHE A 6 -37.03 -32.78 -15.97
CA PHE A 6 -35.60 -32.85 -15.68
C PHE A 6 -34.78 -31.84 -16.50
N LYS A 7 -35.03 -31.72 -17.81
CA LYS A 7 -34.38 -30.70 -18.65
C LYS A 7 -34.66 -29.27 -18.18
N LYS A 8 -35.92 -28.95 -17.83
CA LYS A 8 -36.30 -27.64 -17.28
C LYS A 8 -35.60 -27.37 -15.93
N PHE A 9 -35.47 -28.38 -15.09
CA PHE A 9 -34.76 -28.29 -13.81
C PHE A 9 -33.25 -28.04 -14.01
N CYS A 10 -32.61 -28.73 -14.95
CA CYS A 10 -31.21 -28.47 -15.30
C CYS A 10 -30.99 -27.04 -15.83
N ILE A 11 -31.90 -26.54 -16.68
CA ILE A 11 -31.83 -25.15 -17.19
C ILE A 11 -31.99 -24.14 -16.04
N LEU A 12 -32.91 -24.39 -15.10
CA LEU A 12 -33.09 -23.53 -13.93
C LEU A 12 -31.82 -23.44 -13.09
N ILE A 13 -31.19 -24.59 -12.80
CA ILE A 13 -29.92 -24.63 -12.06
C ILE A 13 -28.83 -23.86 -12.81
N LEU A 14 -28.72 -24.05 -14.12
CA LEU A 14 -27.73 -23.36 -14.95
C LEU A 14 -27.94 -21.84 -14.93
N VAL A 15 -29.19 -21.36 -15.00
CA VAL A 15 -29.47 -19.92 -14.90
C VAL A 15 -29.10 -19.38 -13.52
N LEU A 16 -29.45 -20.09 -12.44
CA LEU A 16 -29.10 -19.69 -11.07
C LEU A 16 -27.58 -19.62 -10.86
N THR A 17 -26.82 -20.60 -11.36
CA THR A 17 -25.35 -20.58 -11.23
C THR A 17 -24.73 -19.45 -12.03
N ILE A 18 -25.20 -19.16 -13.25
CA ILE A 18 -24.73 -18.03 -14.05
C ILE A 18 -25.00 -16.71 -13.31
N THR A 19 -26.23 -16.51 -12.79
CA THR A 19 -26.56 -15.27 -12.08
C THR A 19 -25.71 -15.03 -10.83
N PHE A 20 -25.29 -16.11 -10.14
CA PHE A 20 -24.45 -16.02 -8.95
C PHE A 20 -22.98 -15.71 -9.29
N VAL A 21 -22.43 -16.35 -10.33
CA VAL A 21 -21.04 -16.12 -10.76
C VAL A 21 -20.86 -14.72 -11.36
N CYS A 22 -21.88 -14.19 -12.04
CA CYS A 22 -21.87 -12.84 -12.62
C CYS A 22 -21.94 -11.69 -11.60
N GLN A 23 -22.08 -11.95 -10.30
CA GLN A 23 -22.02 -10.91 -9.26
C GLN A 23 -20.59 -10.51 -8.87
N SER A 24 -19.58 -11.21 -9.39
CA SER A 24 -18.17 -10.91 -9.08
C SER A 24 -17.65 -9.78 -9.96
N CYS A 25 -17.08 -8.75 -9.33
CA CYS A 25 -16.42 -7.64 -10.00
C CYS A 25 -14.91 -7.71 -9.74
N LEU A 26 -14.11 -7.57 -10.79
CA LEU A 26 -12.67 -7.39 -10.65
C LEU A 26 -12.39 -5.93 -10.31
N VAL A 27 -11.90 -5.67 -9.10
CA VAL A 27 -11.64 -4.31 -8.59
C VAL A 27 -10.15 -4.11 -8.40
N SER A 28 -9.64 -2.92 -8.74
CA SER A 28 -8.28 -2.50 -8.42
C SER A 28 -8.25 -1.77 -7.08
N ARG A 29 -7.61 -2.37 -6.08
CA ARG A 29 -7.47 -1.81 -4.72
C ARG A 29 -6.08 -1.23 -4.49
N CYS A 30 -6.02 -0.16 -3.71
CA CYS A 30 -4.77 0.50 -3.32
C CYS A 30 -4.06 -0.33 -2.25
N LYS A 31 -2.81 -0.73 -2.50
CA LYS A 31 -1.91 -1.37 -1.51
C LYS A 31 -1.02 -0.35 -0.81
N ARG A 32 -0.60 0.68 -1.55
CA ARG A 32 0.20 1.80 -1.06
C ARG A 32 -0.04 3.00 -1.97
N PRO A 33 -0.46 4.16 -1.46
CA PRO A 33 -0.52 5.37 -2.28
C PRO A 33 0.90 5.76 -2.71
N GLN A 34 1.03 6.67 -3.66
CA GLN A 34 2.34 7.27 -3.90
C GLN A 34 2.76 8.03 -2.64
N ILE A 35 3.97 7.80 -2.13
CA ILE A 35 4.45 8.49 -0.92
C ILE A 35 5.57 9.42 -1.32
N THR A 36 5.49 10.68 -0.91
CA THR A 36 6.51 11.70 -1.16
C THR A 36 6.90 12.40 0.13
N GLY A 37 8.13 12.87 0.21
CA GLY A 37 8.57 13.66 1.35
C GLY A 37 10.05 14.00 1.28
N TYR A 38 10.55 14.50 2.39
CA TYR A 38 11.92 14.98 2.54
C TYR A 38 12.56 14.40 3.80
N ILE A 39 13.85 14.05 3.73
CA ILE A 39 14.62 13.53 4.86
C ILE A 39 15.75 14.46 5.21
N TYR A 40 15.75 14.89 6.46
CA TYR A 40 16.66 15.89 7.00
C TYR A 40 17.29 15.38 8.31
N ASP A 41 18.48 15.84 8.61
CA ASP A 41 19.10 15.63 9.92
C ASP A 41 18.35 16.45 10.97
N SER A 42 17.97 15.80 12.07
CA SER A 42 17.28 16.42 13.20
C SER A 42 18.07 17.55 13.85
N ILE A 43 19.40 17.50 13.82
CA ILE A 43 20.26 18.49 14.48
C ILE A 43 20.72 19.54 13.48
N THR A 44 21.39 19.11 12.41
CA THR A 44 22.01 20.05 11.46
C THR A 44 21.00 20.68 10.50
N ARG A 45 19.77 20.15 10.43
CA ARG A 45 18.72 20.55 9.47
C ARG A 45 19.21 20.52 8.02
N LYS A 46 20.25 19.73 7.73
CA LYS A 46 20.74 19.49 6.38
C LYS A 46 19.97 18.34 5.73
N PRO A 47 19.74 18.38 4.41
CA PRO A 47 19.15 17.25 3.69
C PRO A 47 20.08 16.05 3.77
N ILE A 48 19.50 14.85 3.88
CA ILE A 48 20.24 13.59 3.88
C ILE A 48 20.08 12.95 2.50
N GLU A 49 21.19 12.89 1.76
CA GLU A 49 21.26 12.23 0.45
C GLU A 49 21.48 10.71 0.61
N ASN A 50 21.01 9.90 -0.35
CA ASN A 50 21.23 8.46 -0.41
C ASN A 50 20.76 7.71 0.86
N CYS A 51 19.74 8.22 1.53
CA CYS A 51 18.95 7.52 2.53
C CYS A 51 17.98 6.57 1.84
N ASN A 52 17.93 5.33 2.33
CA ASN A 52 17.05 4.28 1.84
C ASN A 52 15.66 4.45 2.46
N VAL A 53 14.65 4.56 1.60
CA VAL A 53 13.25 4.69 1.96
C VAL A 53 12.49 3.63 1.18
N GLY A 54 12.07 2.55 1.83
CA GLY A 54 11.37 1.43 1.19
C GLY A 54 12.13 0.87 -0.03
N GLU A 55 11.65 1.22 -1.23
CA GLU A 55 12.21 0.78 -2.52
C GLU A 55 13.14 1.80 -3.19
N ASN A 56 13.22 3.04 -2.69
CA ASN A 56 13.91 4.14 -3.38
C ASN A 56 14.95 4.84 -2.49
N LEU A 57 15.88 5.55 -3.12
CA LEU A 57 16.87 6.39 -2.44
C LEU A 57 16.43 7.86 -2.50
N THR A 58 16.94 8.64 -1.55
CA THR A 58 16.75 10.10 -1.50
C THR A 58 17.77 10.82 -2.38
N ASP A 59 17.32 11.89 -3.03
CA ASP A 59 18.14 12.78 -3.86
C ASP A 59 19.03 13.73 -3.01
N ILE A 60 19.86 14.54 -3.67
CA ILE A 60 20.74 15.56 -3.06
C ILE A 60 19.98 16.54 -2.15
N LYS A 61 18.70 16.81 -2.45
CA LYS A 61 17.82 17.68 -1.64
C LYS A 61 17.13 16.95 -0.48
N GLY A 62 17.45 15.67 -0.26
CA GLY A 62 16.79 14.79 0.70
C GLY A 62 15.37 14.37 0.28
N TYR A 63 14.96 14.64 -0.97
CA TYR A 63 13.64 14.29 -1.48
C TYR A 63 13.56 12.79 -1.79
N PHE A 64 12.43 12.15 -1.49
CA PHE A 64 12.13 10.79 -1.94
C PHE A 64 10.73 10.69 -2.52
N GLN A 65 10.56 9.69 -3.39
CA GLN A 65 9.29 9.34 -3.99
C GLN A 65 9.15 7.82 -4.10
N LEU A 66 8.12 7.27 -3.47
CA LEU A 66 7.72 5.88 -3.62
C LEU A 66 6.54 5.79 -4.57
N LYS A 67 6.64 4.88 -5.55
CA LYS A 67 5.55 4.61 -6.50
C LYS A 67 4.30 4.07 -5.79
N GLU A 68 3.14 4.42 -6.34
CA GLU A 68 1.86 3.81 -5.99
C GLU A 68 1.89 2.31 -6.29
N LEU A 69 1.39 1.50 -5.35
CA LEU A 69 1.17 0.07 -5.54
C LEU A 69 -0.31 -0.24 -5.47
N ARG A 70 -0.80 -0.99 -6.45
CA ARG A 70 -2.17 -1.50 -6.51
C ARG A 70 -2.18 -3.00 -6.73
N TYR A 71 -3.26 -3.65 -6.31
CA TYR A 71 -3.50 -5.06 -6.56
C TYR A 71 -4.93 -5.26 -7.06
N SER A 72 -5.15 -6.33 -7.79
CA SER A 72 -6.45 -6.70 -8.31
C SER A 72 -7.08 -7.75 -7.40
N GLU A 73 -8.34 -7.58 -7.05
CA GLU A 73 -9.09 -8.50 -6.19
C GLU A 73 -10.46 -8.75 -6.80
N PHE A 74 -10.91 -10.01 -6.80
CA PHE A 74 -12.28 -10.35 -7.14
C PHE A 74 -13.14 -10.13 -5.91
N THR A 75 -14.13 -9.24 -6.02
CA THR A 75 -15.02 -8.90 -4.91
C THR A 75 -16.46 -9.10 -5.33
N PHE A 76 -17.32 -9.42 -4.36
CA PHE A 76 -18.77 -9.43 -4.55
C PHE A 76 -19.36 -8.09 -4.12
N VAL A 77 -20.57 -7.81 -4.58
CA VAL A 77 -21.34 -6.62 -4.19
C VAL A 77 -21.49 -6.58 -2.66
N GLY A 78 -21.15 -5.44 -2.05
CA GLY A 78 -21.26 -5.23 -0.60
C GLY A 78 -20.00 -5.50 0.22
N TYR A 79 -18.93 -6.03 -0.39
CA TYR A 79 -17.64 -6.19 0.29
C TYR A 79 -16.78 -4.93 0.16
N GLU A 80 -16.70 -4.14 1.25
CA GLU A 80 -15.82 -2.99 1.34
C GLU A 80 -14.34 -3.41 1.29
N ALA A 81 -13.46 -2.46 0.95
CA ALA A 81 -12.03 -2.71 0.96
C ALA A 81 -11.52 -2.82 2.41
N PRO A 82 -10.65 -3.79 2.74
CA PRO A 82 -10.09 -3.89 4.08
C PRO A 82 -9.22 -2.67 4.39
N PRO A 83 -9.04 -2.31 5.68
CA PRO A 83 -8.20 -1.20 6.11
C PRO A 83 -6.81 -1.24 5.49
N LEU A 84 -6.28 -0.07 5.15
CA LEU A 84 -4.97 0.08 4.56
C LEU A 84 -3.95 0.39 5.65
N MET A 85 -2.93 -0.46 5.74
CA MET A 85 -1.78 -0.26 6.61
C MET A 85 -0.52 -0.27 5.76
N VAL A 86 0.25 0.81 5.80
CA VAL A 86 1.55 0.90 5.14
C VAL A 86 2.60 1.17 6.20
N ASN A 87 3.68 0.40 6.16
CA ASN A 87 4.88 0.63 6.96
C ASN A 87 6.10 0.56 6.04
N GLU A 88 6.69 1.72 5.74
CA GLU A 88 7.90 1.81 4.92
C GLU A 88 9.11 2.12 5.79
N ALA A 89 10.13 1.28 5.73
CA ALA A 89 11.36 1.49 6.50
C ALA A 89 12.21 2.62 5.91
N ILE A 90 12.74 3.46 6.80
CA ILE A 90 13.75 4.48 6.51
C ILE A 90 15.05 4.07 7.18
N TYR A 91 16.12 4.00 6.39
CA TYR A 91 17.43 3.62 6.85
C TYR A 91 18.55 4.45 6.20
N LYS A 92 19.49 4.89 7.02
CA LYS A 92 20.77 5.46 6.60
C LYS A 92 21.83 5.03 7.60
N GLU A 93 23.01 4.67 7.12
CA GLU A 93 24.16 4.39 7.98
C GLU A 93 24.48 5.60 8.87
N GLY A 94 24.72 5.36 10.15
CA GLY A 94 24.96 6.41 11.15
C GLY A 94 23.72 7.14 11.66
N TYR A 95 22.51 6.75 11.22
CA TYR A 95 21.24 7.29 11.69
C TYR A 95 20.37 6.20 12.33
N GLU A 96 19.47 6.62 13.22
CA GLU A 96 18.43 5.76 13.78
C GLU A 96 17.45 5.31 12.70
N LYS A 97 17.06 4.04 12.73
CA LYS A 97 16.00 3.50 11.86
C LYS A 97 14.66 4.13 12.23
N LYS A 98 13.88 4.50 11.23
CA LYS A 98 12.49 4.95 11.39
C LYS A 98 11.58 4.23 10.40
N SER A 99 10.28 4.34 10.62
CA SER A 99 9.23 3.88 9.72
C SER A 99 8.33 5.04 9.33
N ILE A 100 7.81 5.01 8.10
CA ILE A 100 6.66 5.79 7.67
C ILE A 100 5.44 4.90 7.89
N GLU A 101 4.53 5.34 8.75
CA GLU A 101 3.32 4.59 9.08
C GLU A 101 2.10 5.35 8.57
N LEU A 102 1.29 4.66 7.75
CA LEU A 102 0.04 5.19 7.23
C LEU A 102 -1.08 4.21 7.56
N PHE A 103 -2.14 4.72 8.16
CA PHE A 103 -3.37 3.99 8.45
C PHE A 103 -4.56 4.68 7.78
N ASN A 104 -5.36 3.93 7.01
CA ASN A 104 -6.66 4.38 6.53
C ASN A 104 -7.74 3.33 6.83
N PRO A 105 -8.75 3.65 7.67
CA PRO A 105 -9.80 2.72 8.03
C PRO A 105 -10.72 2.37 6.86
N PHE A 106 -10.90 3.28 5.88
CA PHE A 106 -11.70 3.07 4.68
C PHE A 106 -10.95 2.29 3.58
N GLY A 107 -9.77 1.78 3.90
CA GLY A 107 -9.13 0.74 3.14
C GLY A 107 -8.55 1.13 1.78
N GLY A 108 -8.44 0.12 0.93
CA GLY A 108 -7.88 0.21 -0.43
C GLY A 108 -8.80 0.86 -1.48
N GLY A 109 -9.94 1.44 -1.09
CA GLY A 109 -10.89 2.15 -1.98
C GLY A 109 -10.36 3.50 -2.52
N ILE A 110 -9.13 3.85 -2.19
CA ILE A 110 -8.45 5.08 -2.62
C ILE A 110 -8.36 5.13 -4.15
N ARG A 111 -8.74 6.29 -4.72
CA ARG A 111 -8.66 6.57 -6.16
C ARG A 111 -7.22 6.41 -6.67
N LYS A 112 -7.09 5.95 -7.92
CA LYS A 112 -5.79 5.84 -8.60
C LYS A 112 -5.12 7.22 -8.69
N GLY A 113 -3.81 7.27 -8.48
CA GLY A 113 -3.04 8.51 -8.46
C GLY A 113 -3.09 9.26 -7.13
N ALA A 114 -3.55 8.61 -6.05
CA ALA A 114 -3.50 9.21 -4.72
C ALA A 114 -2.05 9.36 -4.24
N VAL A 115 -1.76 10.54 -3.72
CA VAL A 115 -0.46 10.90 -3.17
C VAL A 115 -0.61 11.17 -1.68
N HIS A 116 0.26 10.54 -0.88
CA HIS A 116 0.44 10.79 0.53
C HIS A 116 1.74 11.57 0.72
N ASN A 117 1.63 12.82 1.14
CA ASN A 117 2.79 13.65 1.47
C ASN A 117 3.13 13.49 2.95
N CYS A 118 4.34 13.00 3.25
CA CYS A 118 4.85 12.83 4.61
C CYS A 118 5.61 14.08 5.12
N ASP A 119 5.59 15.18 4.35
CA ASP A 119 6.31 16.41 4.65
C ASP A 119 7.81 16.15 4.90
N THR A 120 8.37 16.70 5.99
CA THR A 120 9.77 16.55 6.37
C THR A 120 9.93 15.58 7.53
N ILE A 121 10.72 14.53 7.31
CA ILE A 121 11.09 13.54 8.31
C ILE A 121 12.48 13.86 8.81
N PHE A 122 12.61 14.04 10.13
CA PHE A 122 13.90 14.28 10.78
C PHE A 122 14.49 12.97 11.30
N LEU A 123 15.68 12.60 10.85
CA LEU A 123 16.46 11.47 11.37
C LEU A 123 17.44 11.95 12.43
N LYS A 124 17.55 11.20 13.53
CA LYS A 124 18.57 11.40 14.54
C LYS A 124 19.76 10.52 14.23
N LYS A 125 20.97 10.99 14.55
CA LYS A 125 22.17 10.17 14.44
C LYS A 125 22.09 9.05 15.46
N ALA A 126 22.49 7.85 15.06
CA ALA A 126 22.56 6.73 15.97
C ALA A 126 23.59 7.03 17.08
N PRO A 127 23.31 6.68 18.34
CA PRO A 127 24.33 6.73 19.38
C PRO A 127 25.50 5.84 18.95
N ILE A 128 26.72 6.36 19.06
CA ILE A 128 27.94 5.59 18.77
C ILE A 128 28.02 4.53 19.87
N ILE A 129 27.61 3.31 19.57
CA ILE A 129 27.93 2.17 20.43
C ILE A 129 29.40 1.88 20.15
N ALA A 130 30.28 2.34 21.04
CA ALA A 130 31.66 1.90 21.07
C ALA A 130 31.64 0.39 21.28
N VAL A 131 31.84 -0.37 20.20
CA VAL A 131 32.12 -1.79 20.30
C VAL A 131 33.58 -1.87 20.72
N ASP A 132 33.82 -1.99 22.02
CA ASP A 132 35.14 -2.36 22.55
C ASP A 132 35.57 -3.67 21.89
N LYS A 133 36.79 -3.66 21.36
CA LYS A 133 37.45 -4.78 20.68
C LYS A 133 37.98 -5.80 21.69
#